data_AF-A0A4Y8PUL4-F1
#
_entry.id   AF-A0A4Y8PUL4-F1
#
_cell.length_a   1.000
_cell.length_b   1.000
_cell.length_c   1.000
_cell.angle_alpha   90.00
_cell.angle_beta   90.00
_cell.angle_gamma   90.00
#
_symmetry.space_group_name_H-M   'P 1'
#
loop_
_entity.id
_entity.type
_entity.pdbx_description
1 polymer ?
#
loop_
_entity_poly.entity_id
_entity_poly.type
_entity_poly.pdbx_seq_one_letter_code
_entity_poly.pdbx_strand_id
1 'polypeptide(L)'
;MNALSYRFIVSRPLVNFHFISYEGIFRLHFYRITPYIIFAAGILLMVVIGIVLNYARPAYASTSSYGTQVTSADGGIYQLEGDFFNPILYFNGFDSYIENENLYVRIRQRVVSFWRKDSSQNGFFHFAIDTSGQKVRAIYVVGSSKEETKLLWRESMAAVE
;
A
#
# COMPACT_ATOMS: atom_id res chain seq x y z
N MET A 1 -47.30 73.75 -7.41
CA MET A 1 -46.00 73.10 -7.62
C MET A 1 -44.91 74.06 -7.16
N ASN A 2 -44.37 73.86 -5.96
CA ASN A 2 -43.25 74.65 -5.42
C ASN A 2 -42.12 73.67 -5.10
N ALA A 3 -41.07 73.67 -5.92
CA ALA A 3 -39.87 72.89 -5.65
C ALA A 3 -39.00 73.65 -4.65
N LEU A 4 -39.01 73.22 -3.40
CA LEU A 4 -38.05 73.65 -2.37
C LEU A 4 -36.67 73.10 -2.74
N SER A 5 -35.72 73.99 -3.04
CA SER A 5 -34.33 73.63 -3.28
C SER A 5 -33.62 73.39 -1.94
N TYR A 6 -33.35 72.12 -1.62
CA TYR A 6 -32.48 71.78 -0.50
C TYR A 6 -31.02 71.81 -0.96
N ARG A 7 -30.32 72.89 -0.61
CA ARG A 7 -28.88 73.03 -0.80
C ARG A 7 -28.17 72.21 0.29
N PHE A 8 -27.84 70.96 0.01
CA PHE A 8 -26.96 70.17 0.87
C PHE A 8 -25.54 70.71 0.79
N ILE A 9 -25.10 71.40 1.84
CA ILE A 9 -23.70 71.75 2.05
C ILE A 9 -22.98 70.47 2.46
N VAL A 10 -22.38 69.78 1.48
CA VAL A 10 -21.48 68.66 1.73
C VAL A 10 -20.15 69.24 2.19
N SER A 11 -20.01 69.42 3.50
CA SER A 11 -18.70 69.55 4.12
C SER A 11 -18.29 68.18 4.64
N ARG A 12 -17.16 67.68 4.12
CA ARG A 12 -16.41 66.45 4.49
C ARG A 12 -16.75 65.17 3.69
N PRO A 13 -15.98 64.86 2.62
CA PRO A 13 -15.99 63.55 1.98
C PRO A 13 -14.96 62.64 2.65
N LEU A 14 -15.16 62.24 3.92
CA LEU A 14 -14.17 61.38 4.59
C LEU A 14 -14.76 60.18 5.35
N VAL A 15 -16.08 60.01 5.37
CA VAL A 15 -16.73 58.95 6.17
C VAL A 15 -17.46 57.89 5.33
N ASN A 16 -17.50 58.04 4.00
CA ASN A 16 -18.24 57.13 3.11
C ASN A 16 -17.40 56.08 2.37
N PHE A 17 -16.12 55.90 2.71
CA PHE A 17 -15.30 54.80 2.16
C PHE A 17 -14.91 53.73 3.18
N HIS A 18 -15.44 53.80 4.41
CA HIS A 18 -15.12 52.85 5.48
C HIS A 18 -16.29 51.90 5.83
N PHE A 19 -17.16 51.66 4.85
CA PHE A 19 -18.08 50.51 4.85
C PHE A 19 -17.86 49.69 3.57
N ILE A 20 -16.60 49.35 3.28
CA ILE A 20 -16.39 48.01 2.71
C ILE A 20 -16.76 47.10 3.88
N SER A 21 -18.02 46.65 3.92
CA SER A 21 -18.55 45.88 5.04
C SER A 21 -17.55 44.76 5.34
N TYR A 22 -17.25 44.53 6.62
CA TYR A 22 -16.41 43.40 7.03
C TYR A 22 -16.86 42.13 6.32
N GLU A 23 -18.17 41.97 6.12
CA GLU A 23 -18.79 40.92 5.32
C GLU A 23 -18.25 40.81 3.87
N GLY A 24 -18.08 41.91 3.15
CA GLY A 24 -17.51 41.92 1.79
C GLY A 24 -16.03 41.52 1.74
N ILE A 25 -15.23 41.98 2.70
CA ILE A 25 -13.80 41.60 2.82
C ILE A 25 -13.68 40.12 3.20
N PHE A 26 -14.50 39.65 4.15
CA PHE A 26 -14.57 38.25 4.56
C PHE A 26 -15.00 37.34 3.41
N ARG A 27 -16.05 37.70 2.66
CA ARG A 27 -16.49 36.95 1.48
C ARG A 27 -15.39 36.89 0.43
N LEU A 28 -14.70 37.99 0.14
CA LEU A 28 -13.60 38.02 -0.84
C LEU A 28 -12.40 37.15 -0.40
N HIS A 29 -12.05 37.19 0.89
CA HIS A 29 -10.98 36.34 1.43
C HIS A 29 -11.39 34.86 1.40
N PHE A 30 -12.65 34.56 1.74
CA PHE A 30 -13.20 33.22 1.65
C PHE A 30 -13.13 32.70 0.21
N TYR A 31 -13.65 33.43 -0.78
CA TYR A 31 -13.58 33.03 -2.19
C TYR A 31 -12.15 32.84 -2.72
N ARG A 32 -11.18 33.61 -2.22
CA ARG A 32 -9.77 33.41 -2.57
C ARG A 32 -9.18 32.16 -1.94
N ILE A 33 -9.53 31.85 -0.69
CA ILE A 33 -8.90 30.77 0.09
C ILE A 33 -9.58 29.41 -0.13
N THR A 34 -10.91 29.39 -0.31
CA THR A 34 -11.72 28.18 -0.54
C THR A 34 -11.15 27.24 -1.61
N PRO A 35 -10.76 27.69 -2.82
CA PRO A 35 -10.20 26.78 -3.83
C PRO A 35 -8.91 26.10 -3.37
N TYR A 36 -8.04 26.79 -2.62
CA TYR A 36 -6.81 26.20 -2.09
C TYR A 36 -7.08 25.17 -1.00
N ILE A 37 -8.06 25.42 -0.14
CA ILE A 37 -8.48 24.45 0.89
C ILE A 37 -9.05 23.19 0.25
N ILE A 38 -9.93 23.35 -0.75
CA ILE A 38 -10.52 22.21 -1.48
C ILE A 38 -9.42 21.42 -2.20
N PHE A 39 -8.48 22.11 -2.85
CA PHE A 39 -7.36 21.47 -3.53
C PHE A 39 -6.44 20.70 -2.56
N ALA A 40 -6.08 21.32 -1.43
CA ALA A 40 -5.26 20.68 -0.41
C ALA A 40 -5.96 19.46 0.21
N ALA A 41 -7.26 19.55 0.50
CA ALA A 41 -8.07 18.44 0.96
C ALA A 41 -8.14 17.30 -0.08
N GLY A 42 -8.25 17.66 -1.37
CA GLY A 42 -8.21 16.70 -2.47
C GLY A 42 -6.88 15.95 -2.57
N ILE A 43 -5.74 16.65 -2.45
CA ILE A 43 -4.41 16.03 -2.40
C ILE A 43 -4.31 15.10 -1.20
N LEU A 44 -4.72 15.56 -0.02
CA LEU A 44 -4.67 14.75 1.20
C LEU A 44 -5.50 13.46 1.05
N LEU A 45 -6.70 13.57 0.49
CA LEU A 45 -7.56 12.41 0.24
C LEU A 45 -6.88 11.42 -0.73
N MET A 46 -6.26 11.89 -1.81
CA MET A 46 -5.53 11.04 -2.75
C MET A 46 -4.36 10.32 -2.09
N VAL A 47 -3.63 11.00 -1.20
CA VAL A 47 -2.54 10.38 -0.42
C VAL A 47 -3.09 9.30 0.51
N VAL A 48 -4.17 9.59 1.24
CA VAL A 48 -4.80 8.60 2.14
C VAL A 48 -5.31 7.39 1.36
N ILE A 49 -5.98 7.60 0.23
CA ILE A 49 -6.44 6.50 -0.65
C ILE A 49 -5.24 5.68 -1.13
N GLY A 50 -4.16 6.32 -1.58
CA GLY A 50 -2.94 5.63 -2.00
C GLY A 50 -2.34 4.76 -0.89
N ILE A 51 -2.30 5.27 0.33
CA ILE A 51 -1.83 4.52 1.52
C ILE A 51 -2.77 3.34 1.81
N VAL A 52 -4.08 3.56 1.82
CA VAL A 52 -5.08 2.51 2.11
C VAL A 52 -5.03 1.41 1.06
N LEU A 53 -4.93 1.76 -0.23
CA LEU A 53 -4.83 0.78 -1.32
C LEU A 53 -3.54 -0.03 -1.25
N ASN A 54 -2.43 0.59 -0.82
CA ASN A 54 -1.16 -0.09 -0.58
C ASN A 54 -1.28 -1.10 0.57
N TYR A 55 -2.01 -0.76 1.63
CA TYR A 55 -2.25 -1.67 2.75
C TYR A 55 -3.31 -2.75 2.49
N ALA A 56 -4.30 -2.46 1.66
CA ALA A 56 -5.41 -3.38 1.41
C ALA A 56 -5.05 -4.51 0.42
N ARG A 57 -4.06 -4.30 -0.46
CA ARG A 57 -3.66 -5.32 -1.43
C ARG A 57 -2.48 -6.13 -0.91
N PRO A 58 -2.60 -7.48 -0.82
CA PRO A 58 -1.44 -8.30 -0.55
C PRO A 58 -0.44 -8.14 -1.71
N ALA A 59 0.72 -7.57 -1.42
CA ALA A 59 1.83 -7.50 -2.34
C ALA A 59 2.58 -8.82 -2.31
N TYR A 60 2.74 -9.47 -3.45
CA TYR A 60 3.56 -10.68 -3.58
C TYR A 60 4.95 -10.31 -4.05
N ALA A 61 5.95 -11.00 -3.50
CA ALA A 61 7.34 -10.80 -3.88
C ALA A 61 7.67 -11.49 -5.19
N SER A 62 8.51 -10.86 -6.03
CA SER A 62 9.08 -11.54 -7.21
C SER A 62 10.03 -12.64 -6.75
N THR A 63 10.05 -13.79 -7.41
CA THR A 63 10.96 -14.91 -7.09
C THR A 63 12.44 -14.56 -7.20
N SER A 64 12.77 -13.44 -7.84
CA SER A 64 14.13 -12.90 -7.93
C SER A 64 14.57 -12.11 -6.70
N SER A 65 13.62 -11.71 -5.84
CA SER A 65 13.86 -10.81 -4.70
C SER A 65 14.15 -11.53 -3.38
N TYR A 66 14.11 -12.87 -3.37
CA TYR A 66 14.37 -13.68 -2.19
C TYR A 66 14.94 -15.04 -2.56
N GLY A 67 15.64 -15.65 -1.60
CA GLY A 67 16.00 -17.07 -1.61
C GLY A 67 14.98 -17.86 -0.80
N THR A 68 14.58 -19.04 -1.28
CA THR A 68 13.74 -19.98 -0.51
C THR A 68 14.19 -21.39 -0.78
N GLN A 69 14.12 -22.21 0.26
CA GLN A 69 14.42 -23.63 0.22
C GLN A 69 13.44 -24.42 1.09
N VAL A 70 13.26 -25.69 0.76
CA VAL A 70 12.50 -26.63 1.59
C VAL A 70 13.47 -27.29 2.56
N THR A 71 13.25 -27.11 3.86
CA THR A 71 14.11 -27.65 4.92
C THR A 71 13.65 -29.02 5.40
N SER A 72 12.35 -29.28 5.34
CA SER A 72 11.77 -30.59 5.65
C SER A 72 10.55 -30.87 4.77
N ALA A 73 10.38 -32.13 4.39
CA ALA A 73 9.26 -32.63 3.61
C ALA A 73 8.87 -34.00 4.16
N ASP A 74 8.02 -34.01 5.19
CA ASP A 74 7.63 -35.23 5.91
C ASP A 74 6.12 -35.39 5.96
N GLY A 75 5.60 -36.46 5.37
CA GLY A 75 4.22 -36.94 5.61
C GLY A 75 3.08 -35.96 5.31
N GLY A 76 3.31 -34.91 4.52
CA GLY A 76 2.33 -33.84 4.25
C GLY A 76 2.58 -32.53 5.00
N ILE A 77 3.64 -32.44 5.81
CA ILE A 77 4.13 -31.18 6.39
C ILE A 77 5.41 -30.78 5.67
N TYR A 78 5.38 -29.58 5.08
CA TYR A 78 6.50 -29.00 4.35
C TYR A 78 6.99 -27.75 5.08
N GLN A 79 8.25 -27.76 5.51
CA GLN A 79 8.89 -26.60 6.12
C GLN A 79 9.71 -25.85 5.08
N LEU A 80 9.46 -24.55 4.98
CA LEU A 80 10.15 -23.66 4.06
C LEU A 80 10.83 -22.55 4.84
N GLU A 81 12.06 -22.26 4.44
CA GLU A 81 12.83 -21.16 4.96
C GLU A 81 13.37 -20.31 3.81
N GLY A 82 13.50 -19.02 4.03
CA GLY A 82 14.01 -18.09 3.05
C GLY A 82 14.32 -16.73 3.62
N ASP A 83 14.90 -15.87 2.80
CA ASP A 83 15.22 -14.49 3.16
C ASP A 83 15.12 -13.58 1.93
N PHE A 84 14.71 -12.34 2.16
CA PHE A 84 14.69 -11.30 1.14
C PHE A 84 16.08 -10.74 0.91
N PHE A 85 16.48 -10.64 -0.35
CA PHE A 85 17.74 -9.98 -0.71
C PHE A 85 17.69 -8.47 -0.52
N ASN A 86 16.47 -7.90 -0.49
CA ASN A 86 16.27 -6.47 -0.30
C ASN A 86 15.87 -6.16 1.16
N PRO A 87 16.68 -5.38 1.90
CA PRO A 87 16.45 -5.11 3.33
C PRO A 87 15.22 -4.25 3.64
N ILE A 88 14.59 -3.63 2.63
CA ILE A 88 13.33 -2.89 2.83
C ILE A 88 12.08 -3.80 2.78
N LEU A 89 12.23 -5.06 2.36
CA LEU A 89 11.16 -6.03 2.23
C LEU A 89 11.05 -6.90 3.49
N TYR A 90 9.82 -7.08 3.95
CA TYR A 90 9.50 -7.86 5.14
C TYR A 90 8.49 -8.93 4.79
N PHE A 91 8.66 -10.10 5.39
CA PHE A 91 7.71 -11.19 5.28
C PHE A 91 6.36 -10.78 5.90
N ASN A 92 5.29 -10.96 5.14
CA ASN A 92 3.93 -10.63 5.55
C ASN A 92 2.98 -11.83 5.35
N GLY A 93 3.51 -13.03 5.59
CA GLY A 93 2.80 -14.28 5.41
C GLY A 93 2.97 -14.88 4.02
N PHE A 94 2.17 -15.90 3.75
CA PHE A 94 2.20 -16.64 2.49
C PHE A 94 0.78 -17.09 2.13
N ASP A 95 0.59 -17.42 0.86
CA ASP A 95 -0.56 -18.18 0.37
C ASP A 95 -0.08 -19.49 -0.24
N SER A 96 -0.88 -20.53 -0.13
CA SER A 96 -0.58 -21.81 -0.75
C SER A 96 -1.81 -22.45 -1.36
N TYR A 97 -1.63 -23.15 -2.47
CA TYR A 97 -2.66 -24.01 -3.06
C TYR A 97 -2.02 -25.25 -3.67
N ILE A 98 -2.81 -26.32 -3.80
CA ILE A 98 -2.37 -27.58 -4.40
C ILE A 98 -3.14 -27.77 -5.71
N GLU A 99 -2.41 -28.08 -6.77
CA GLU A 99 -2.96 -28.40 -8.09
C GLU A 99 -2.15 -29.53 -8.72
N ASN A 100 -2.83 -30.62 -9.09
CA ASN A 100 -2.21 -31.80 -9.71
C ASN A 100 -1.00 -32.35 -8.92
N GLU A 101 -1.15 -32.52 -7.60
CA GLU A 101 -0.08 -32.96 -6.67
C GLU A 101 1.13 -32.00 -6.61
N ASN A 102 0.99 -30.76 -7.09
CA ASN A 102 2.01 -29.72 -6.96
C ASN A 102 1.54 -28.67 -5.97
N LEU A 103 2.39 -28.38 -4.97
CA LEU A 103 2.16 -27.31 -4.01
C LEU A 103 2.74 -26.01 -4.56
N TYR A 104 1.89 -25.00 -4.71
CA TYR A 104 2.30 -23.66 -5.13
C TYR A 104 2.25 -22.73 -3.93
N VAL A 105 3.36 -22.06 -3.65
CA VAL A 105 3.51 -21.15 -2.52
C VAL A 105 3.79 -19.74 -3.03
N ARG A 106 3.07 -18.75 -2.51
CA ARG A 106 3.29 -17.33 -2.79
C ARG A 106 3.71 -16.62 -1.53
N ILE A 107 4.84 -15.93 -1.60
CA ILE A 107 5.35 -15.16 -0.46
C ILE A 107 4.77 -13.74 -0.52
N ARG A 108 4.06 -13.36 0.55
CA ARG A 108 3.58 -11.98 0.71
C ARG A 108 4.69 -11.14 1.32
N GLN A 109 4.85 -9.94 0.78
CA GLN A 109 5.82 -8.95 1.25
C GLN A 109 5.13 -7.68 1.71
N ARG A 110 5.83 -6.93 2.55
CA ARG A 110 5.49 -5.56 2.91
C ARG A 110 6.75 -4.71 2.88
N VAL A 111 6.63 -3.49 2.36
CA VAL A 111 7.68 -2.49 2.44
C VAL A 111 7.55 -1.79 3.79
N VAL A 112 8.58 -1.81 4.63
CA VAL A 112 8.61 -0.96 5.82
C VAL A 112 9.22 0.40 5.49
N SER A 113 8.78 1.42 6.22
CA SER A 113 9.36 2.77 6.14
C SER A 113 10.82 2.78 6.59
N PHE A 114 11.62 3.65 5.95
CA PHE A 114 13.05 3.92 6.17
C PHE A 114 13.53 4.13 7.62
N TRP A 115 12.62 4.24 8.60
CA TRP A 115 12.90 4.55 10.00
C TRP A 115 12.94 3.32 10.93
N ARG A 116 12.56 2.12 10.47
CA ARG A 116 12.77 0.87 11.23
C ARG A 116 14.06 0.21 10.76
N LYS A 117 15.17 0.61 11.39
CA LYS A 117 16.50 0.04 11.18
C LYS A 117 16.82 -0.96 12.29
N ASP A 118 15.95 -1.92 12.53
CA ASP A 118 16.34 -3.12 13.30
C ASP A 118 16.86 -4.15 12.31
N SER A 119 18.16 -4.05 12.04
CA SER A 119 18.93 -4.95 11.16
C SER A 119 19.00 -6.39 11.64
N SER A 120 18.38 -6.73 12.78
CA SER A 120 18.31 -8.08 13.33
C SER A 120 17.10 -8.89 12.83
N GLN A 121 16.13 -8.23 12.18
CA GLN A 121 15.00 -8.87 11.50
C GLN A 121 15.05 -8.55 10.00
N ASN A 122 16.22 -8.76 9.38
CA ASN A 122 16.24 -8.96 7.93
C ASN A 122 15.20 -10.03 7.60
N GLY A 123 14.52 -9.87 6.47
CA GLY A 123 13.27 -10.52 6.10
C GLY A 123 13.28 -12.05 5.98
N PHE A 124 14.11 -12.73 6.76
CA PHE A 124 14.08 -14.14 7.05
C PHE A 124 12.68 -14.58 7.46
N PHE A 125 12.23 -15.65 6.83
CA PHE A 125 10.98 -16.28 7.12
C PHE A 125 11.16 -17.78 7.23
N HIS A 126 10.43 -18.36 8.18
CA HIS A 126 10.27 -19.79 8.33
C HIS A 126 8.77 -20.03 8.56
N PHE A 127 8.17 -20.86 7.73
CA PHE A 127 6.81 -21.33 7.91
C PHE A 127 6.67 -22.80 7.54
N ALA A 128 5.64 -23.44 8.10
CA ALA A 128 5.25 -24.81 7.79
C ALA A 128 3.91 -24.81 7.04
N ILE A 129 3.78 -25.68 6.06
CA ILE A 129 2.55 -25.92 5.31
C ILE A 129 2.12 -27.36 5.58
N ASP A 130 0.96 -27.51 6.20
CA ASP A 130 0.28 -28.80 6.36
C ASP A 130 -0.69 -29.00 5.21
N THR A 131 -0.47 -30.03 4.39
CA THR A 131 -1.30 -30.38 3.24
C THR A 131 -2.45 -31.32 3.61
N SER A 132 -2.69 -31.55 4.90
CA SER A 132 -3.75 -32.43 5.43
C SER A 132 -3.67 -33.85 4.85
N GLY A 133 -2.44 -34.34 4.61
CA GLY A 133 -2.18 -35.66 4.03
C GLY A 133 -2.35 -35.75 2.50
N GLN A 134 -2.57 -34.63 1.79
CA GLN A 134 -2.53 -34.65 0.33
C GLN A 134 -1.11 -34.92 -0.16
N LYS A 135 -0.99 -35.86 -1.11
CA LYS A 135 0.29 -36.18 -1.75
C LYS A 135 0.80 -35.00 -2.56
N VAL A 136 2.00 -34.51 -2.24
CA VAL A 136 2.70 -33.49 -3.02
C VAL A 136 3.97 -34.09 -3.62
N ARG A 137 4.09 -34.02 -4.94
CA ARG A 137 5.26 -34.47 -5.72
C ARG A 137 6.26 -33.35 -5.98
N ALA A 138 5.81 -32.11 -5.99
CA ALA A 138 6.69 -30.97 -6.23
C ALA A 138 6.18 -29.71 -5.55
N ILE A 139 7.12 -28.88 -5.13
CA ILE A 139 6.86 -27.58 -4.51
C ILE A 139 7.41 -26.51 -5.43
N TYR A 140 6.53 -25.58 -5.78
CA TYR A 140 6.82 -24.42 -6.57
C TYR A 140 6.62 -23.17 -5.74
N VAL A 141 7.45 -22.18 -5.98
CA VAL A 141 7.20 -20.83 -5.52
C VAL A 141 6.78 -19.96 -6.69
N VAL A 142 5.70 -19.21 -6.48
CA VAL A 142 5.11 -18.31 -7.45
C VAL A 142 5.35 -16.87 -6.98
N GLY A 143 5.86 -16.05 -7.87
CA GLY A 143 6.21 -14.67 -7.63
C GLY A 143 5.01 -13.73 -7.71
N SER A 144 5.30 -12.51 -8.15
CA SER A 144 4.31 -11.45 -8.32
C SER A 144 3.32 -11.75 -9.46
N SER A 145 3.76 -12.52 -10.45
CA SER A 145 2.95 -13.03 -11.56
C SER A 145 2.97 -14.56 -11.61
N LYS A 146 2.00 -15.17 -12.30
CA LYS A 146 1.98 -16.63 -12.51
C LYS A 146 3.14 -17.13 -13.37
N GLU A 147 3.70 -16.27 -14.20
CA GLU A 147 4.84 -16.60 -15.07
C GLU A 147 6.14 -16.71 -14.26
N GLU A 148 6.24 -15.99 -13.14
CA GLU A 148 7.35 -16.09 -12.19
C GLU A 148 7.19 -17.34 -11.30
N THR A 149 7.31 -18.53 -11.88
CA THR A 149 7.22 -19.78 -11.12
C THR A 149 8.58 -20.50 -11.09
N LYS A 150 9.06 -20.84 -9.89
CA LYS A 150 10.33 -21.55 -9.66
C LYS A 150 10.09 -22.86 -8.92
N LEU A 151 10.67 -23.96 -9.42
CA LEU A 151 10.69 -25.23 -8.69
C LEU A 151 11.65 -25.13 -7.50
N LEU A 152 11.18 -25.48 -6.32
CA LEU A 152 12.00 -25.56 -5.11
C LEU A 152 12.40 -26.99 -4.76
N TRP A 153 11.46 -27.91 -4.88
CA TRP A 153 11.64 -29.29 -4.47
C TRP A 153 10.79 -30.21 -5.32
N ARG A 154 11.28 -31.43 -5.52
CA ARG A 154 10.57 -32.51 -6.20
C ARG A 154 10.89 -33.82 -5.50
N GLU A 155 9.87 -34.62 -5.27
CA GLU A 155 10.00 -35.99 -4.81
C GLU A 155 10.87 -36.74 -5.82
N SER A 156 12.00 -37.29 -5.36
CA SER A 156 12.85 -38.12 -6.21
C SER A 156 12.04 -39.33 -6.66
N MET A 157 11.73 -39.41 -7.95
CA MET A 157 11.24 -40.65 -8.54
C MET A 157 12.41 -41.61 -8.51
N ALA A 158 12.44 -42.50 -7.51
CA ALA A 158 13.26 -43.69 -7.61
C ALA A 158 12.96 -44.32 -8.96
N ALA A 159 14.00 -44.50 -9.78
CA ALA A 159 13.89 -45.19 -11.06
C ALA A 159 13.25 -46.55 -10.78
N VAL A 160 11.99 -46.71 -11.18
CA VAL A 160 11.36 -48.02 -11.29
C VAL A 160 12.02 -48.64 -12.52
N GLU A 161 13.12 -49.35 -12.30
CA GLU A 161 13.69 -50.29 -13.29
C GLU A 161 12.72 -51.46 -13.53
#